data_AF-A0A7X6TJ06-F1
#
_entry.id   AF-A0A7X6TJ06-F1
#
_cell.length_a   1.000
_cell.length_b   1.000
_cell.length_c   1.000
_cell.angle_alpha   90.00
_cell.angle_beta   90.00
_cell.angle_gamma   90.00
#
_symmetry.space_group_name_H-M   'P 1'
#
loop_
_entity.id
_entity.type
_entity.pdbx_description
1 polymer ?
#
loop_
_entity_poly.entity_id
_entity_poly.type
_entity_poly.pdbx_seq_one_letter_code
_entity_poly.pdbx_strand_id
1 'polypeptide(L)'
;LNAVYHHPVDVEFTVNFNKAGAIQVNLLQCRPFQTIGMGGRCPLPQADDSRDIVLRLEGGFMGGNVALPIALVILVDPEPYSRLSLSEKYSVARLIGRLNRSVVDQDTTPTLLLGPGRWGTSTPAMGVPVHFAEINHISALAEISYRDGSLIPDLSFGSHFFHDLIETSIFYLAIYPEQPEVLFDRQWFLDQPNRLAALYPEDTALAAVVRVVDTRAAGLTIHADVTSQQVLGYLGGPPQAGGRADSNA
;
A
#
# COMPACT_ATOMS: atom_id res chain seq x y z
N LEU A 1 -27.74 -2.41 0.85
CA LEU A 1 -26.81 -3.14 -0.03
C LEU A 1 -25.84 -3.99 0.77
N ASN A 2 -25.02 -3.43 1.67
CA ASN A 2 -24.17 -4.22 2.60
C ASN A 2 -24.91 -5.34 3.36
N ALA A 3 -26.13 -5.09 3.84
CA ALA A 3 -26.94 -6.08 4.54
C ALA A 3 -27.41 -7.27 3.66
N VAL A 4 -27.41 -7.11 2.34
CA VAL A 4 -27.83 -8.14 1.38
C VAL A 4 -26.62 -8.92 0.86
N TYR A 5 -25.49 -8.24 0.64
CA TYR A 5 -24.27 -8.86 0.14
C TYR A 5 -23.39 -9.45 1.24
N HIS A 6 -23.67 -9.18 2.52
CA HIS A 6 -22.88 -9.61 3.69
C HIS A 6 -21.39 -9.17 3.67
N HIS A 7 -21.02 -8.30 2.74
CA HIS A 7 -19.69 -7.73 2.55
C HIS A 7 -19.84 -6.24 2.18
N PRO A 8 -18.81 -5.40 2.42
CA PRO A 8 -18.79 -4.05 1.89
C PRO A 8 -18.93 -4.07 0.36
N VAL A 9 -19.64 -3.08 -0.20
CA VAL A 9 -19.81 -2.95 -1.65
C VAL A 9 -19.33 -1.57 -2.12
N ASP A 10 -18.70 -1.53 -3.28
CA ASP A 10 -18.48 -0.31 -4.04
C ASP A 10 -19.77 0.04 -4.81
N VAL A 11 -20.14 1.32 -4.81
CA VAL A 11 -21.39 1.79 -5.43
C VAL A 11 -21.13 3.04 -6.25
N GLU A 12 -21.33 2.92 -7.56
CA GLU A 12 -21.42 4.07 -8.45
C GLU A 12 -22.89 4.42 -8.66
N PHE A 13 -23.24 5.68 -8.50
CA PHE A 13 -24.60 6.17 -8.69
C PHE A 13 -24.62 7.54 -9.37
N THR A 14 -25.75 7.84 -10.00
CA THR A 14 -26.06 9.17 -10.51
C THR A 14 -27.25 9.75 -9.78
N VAL A 15 -27.27 11.07 -9.67
CA VAL A 15 -28.38 11.81 -9.10
C VAL A 15 -29.03 12.63 -10.21
N ASN A 16 -30.29 12.36 -10.49
CA ASN A 16 -31.12 13.10 -11.44
C ASN A 16 -32.28 13.76 -10.70
N PHE A 17 -32.87 14.80 -11.30
CA PHE A 17 -34.13 15.36 -10.82
C PHE A 17 -35.26 14.91 -11.74
N ASN A 18 -36.33 14.40 -11.15
CA ASN A 18 -37.52 14.09 -11.93
C ASN A 18 -38.25 15.39 -12.34
N LYS A 19 -39.28 15.28 -13.18
CA LYS A 19 -40.05 16.44 -13.67
C LYS A 19 -40.73 17.27 -12.56
N ALA A 20 -40.85 16.73 -11.34
CA ALA A 20 -41.38 17.42 -10.18
C ALA A 20 -40.28 18.02 -9.27
N GLY A 21 -39.01 17.99 -9.70
CA GLY A 21 -37.88 18.49 -8.93
C GLY A 21 -37.42 17.58 -7.80
N ALA A 22 -37.96 16.36 -7.68
CA ALA A 22 -37.53 15.41 -6.66
C ALA A 22 -36.24 14.70 -7.08
N ILE A 23 -35.36 14.48 -6.11
CA ILE A 23 -34.10 13.77 -6.27
C ILE A 23 -34.39 12.29 -6.58
N GLN A 24 -33.80 11.79 -7.66
CA GLN A 24 -33.83 10.41 -8.09
C GLN A 24 -32.40 9.89 -8.17
N VAL A 25 -32.05 8.95 -7.28
CA VAL A 25 -30.76 8.27 -7.29
C VAL A 25 -30.87 7.02 -8.16
N ASN A 26 -30.00 6.89 -9.16
CA ASN A 26 -29.92 5.69 -10.01
C ASN A 26 -28.58 5.00 -9.74
N LEU A 27 -28.65 3.73 -9.33
CA LEU A 27 -27.46 2.90 -9.17
C LEU A 27 -26.96 2.50 -10.55
N LEU A 28 -25.73 2.90 -10.89
CA LEU A 28 -25.09 2.51 -12.14
C LEU A 28 -24.34 1.19 -11.97
N GLN A 29 -23.71 1.02 -10.80
CA GLN A 29 -22.86 -0.12 -10.55
C GLN A 29 -22.86 -0.45 -9.06
N CYS A 30 -22.91 -1.75 -8.75
CA CYS A 30 -22.74 -2.26 -7.40
C CYS A 30 -21.83 -3.47 -7.48
N ARG A 31 -20.62 -3.37 -6.91
CA ARG A 31 -19.63 -4.45 -6.94
C ARG A 31 -19.31 -4.87 -5.50
N PRO A 32 -19.57 -6.12 -5.11
CA PRO A 32 -19.14 -6.61 -3.81
C PRO A 32 -17.62 -6.74 -3.78
N PHE A 33 -17.00 -6.26 -2.69
CA PHE A 33 -15.57 -6.50 -2.48
C PHE A 33 -15.35 -7.98 -2.15
N GLN A 34 -14.65 -8.70 -3.02
CA GLN A 34 -14.17 -10.04 -2.69
C GLN A 34 -13.06 -9.91 -1.65
N THR A 35 -13.18 -10.69 -0.57
CA THR A 35 -12.21 -10.72 0.52
C THR A 35 -11.03 -11.58 0.08
N ILE A 36 -9.82 -11.03 0.05
CA ILE A 36 -8.58 -11.78 -0.17
C ILE A 36 -8.31 -12.53 1.14
N GLY A 37 -8.44 -13.86 1.11
CA GLY A 37 -8.10 -14.72 2.24
C GLY A 37 -9.24 -15.63 2.70
N MET A 38 -9.01 -16.94 2.59
CA MET A 38 -9.73 -17.93 3.37
C MET A 38 -9.32 -17.81 4.84
N GLY A 39 -10.08 -17.07 5.64
CA GLY A 39 -9.82 -17.00 7.08
C GLY A 39 -10.99 -16.37 7.81
N GLY A 40 -11.57 -17.10 8.77
CA GLY A 40 -12.49 -16.51 9.74
C GLY A 40 -11.83 -15.35 10.49
N ARG A 41 -12.63 -14.55 11.22
CA ARG A 41 -12.15 -13.42 12.05
C ARG A 41 -10.81 -13.74 12.70
N CYS A 42 -9.76 -13.06 12.27
CA CYS A 42 -8.46 -13.09 12.92
C CYS A 42 -8.42 -11.85 13.82
N PRO A 43 -8.62 -11.97 15.15
CA PRO A 43 -8.59 -10.81 16.02
C PRO A 43 -7.24 -10.12 15.90
N LEU A 44 -7.26 -8.80 15.77
CA LEU A 44 -6.05 -7.99 15.73
C LEU A 44 -5.23 -8.26 17.01
N PRO A 45 -3.91 -8.41 16.88
CA PRO A 45 -3.06 -8.49 18.06
C PRO A 45 -3.19 -7.22 18.88
N GLN A 46 -3.25 -7.37 20.20
CA GLN A 46 -3.36 -6.23 21.10
C GLN A 46 -2.07 -5.41 21.02
N ALA A 47 -2.20 -4.08 21.05
CA ALA A 47 -1.07 -3.16 21.00
C ALA A 47 -0.09 -3.31 22.18
N ASP A 48 -0.54 -3.97 23.26
CA ASP A 48 0.23 -4.25 24.47
C ASP A 48 1.02 -5.57 24.41
N ASP A 49 0.85 -6.38 23.36
CA ASP A 49 1.80 -7.45 23.06
C ASP A 49 3.15 -6.80 22.75
N SER A 50 4.26 -7.41 23.17
CA SER A 50 5.65 -6.95 23.00
C SER A 50 6.14 -6.90 21.53
N ARG A 51 5.31 -6.42 20.60
CA ARG A 51 5.52 -6.36 19.16
C ARG A 51 5.83 -4.93 18.76
N ASP A 52 6.86 -4.77 17.94
CA ASP A 52 7.16 -3.46 17.34
C ASP A 52 6.17 -3.19 16.20
N ILE A 53 5.26 -2.24 16.42
CA ILE A 53 4.31 -1.78 15.41
C ILE A 53 5.03 -0.76 14.51
N VAL A 54 4.97 -0.99 13.19
CA VAL A 54 5.59 -0.14 12.16
C VAL A 54 4.56 0.51 11.24
N LEU A 55 3.33 -0.01 11.21
CA LEU A 55 2.21 0.56 10.47
C LEU A 55 0.92 0.42 11.29
N ARG A 56 0.12 1.47 11.37
CA ARG A 56 -1.25 1.46 11.90
C ARG A 56 -2.10 2.41 11.07
N LEU A 57 -3.26 1.92 10.62
CA LEU A 57 -4.24 2.69 9.87
C LEU A 57 -5.65 2.40 10.40
N GLU A 58 -6.50 3.41 10.37
CA GLU A 58 -7.96 3.27 10.51
C GLU A 58 -8.63 3.58 9.16
N GLY A 59 -9.27 2.58 8.56
CA GLY A 59 -9.79 2.65 7.20
C GLY A 59 -8.67 2.75 6.15
N GLY A 60 -9.04 3.20 4.95
CA GLY A 60 -8.06 3.43 3.87
C GLY A 60 -7.40 2.16 3.33
N PHE A 61 -7.99 0.98 3.47
CA PHE A 61 -7.45 -0.26 2.92
C PHE A 61 -8.54 -1.08 2.23
N MET A 62 -8.11 -1.95 1.32
CA MET A 62 -8.98 -2.86 0.60
C MET A 62 -8.32 -4.22 0.41
N GLY A 63 -9.14 -5.25 0.27
CA GLY A 63 -8.68 -6.63 0.16
C GLY A 63 -9.15 -7.54 1.29
N GLY A 64 -9.94 -7.05 2.25
CA GLY A 64 -10.61 -7.92 3.21
C GLY A 64 -9.85 -8.14 4.52
N ASN A 65 -10.26 -9.16 5.27
CA ASN A 65 -9.53 -9.58 6.48
C ASN A 65 -8.31 -10.37 6.06
N VAL A 66 -7.12 -9.93 6.44
CA VAL A 66 -5.87 -10.57 6.04
C VAL A 66 -4.90 -10.67 7.21
N ALA A 67 -4.11 -11.73 7.23
CA ALA A 67 -2.86 -11.82 7.99
C ALA A 67 -1.77 -12.21 6.98
N LEU A 68 -1.16 -11.20 6.37
CA LEU A 68 -0.23 -11.31 5.27
C LEU A 68 1.21 -11.18 5.79
N PRO A 69 1.96 -12.30 5.95
CA PRO A 69 3.39 -12.20 6.20
C PRO A 69 4.06 -11.54 4.99
N ILE A 70 5.02 -10.65 5.23
CA ILE A 70 5.77 -9.95 4.18
C ILE A 70 7.21 -10.46 4.20
N ALA A 71 7.65 -11.04 3.08
CA ALA A 71 9.02 -11.50 2.89
C ALA A 71 9.92 -10.38 2.35
N LEU A 72 9.37 -9.54 1.48
CA LEU A 72 10.10 -8.47 0.81
C LEU A 72 9.31 -7.16 0.86
N VAL A 73 10.00 -6.06 1.11
CA VAL A 73 9.47 -4.71 0.95
C VAL A 73 10.23 -4.00 -0.16
N ILE A 74 9.50 -3.43 -1.11
CA ILE A 74 10.03 -2.50 -2.10
C ILE A 74 9.48 -1.12 -1.72
N LEU A 75 10.33 -0.22 -1.27
CA LEU A 75 9.96 1.14 -0.89
C LEU A 75 10.52 2.13 -1.91
N VAL A 76 9.63 2.87 -2.56
CA VAL A 76 9.97 4.12 -3.25
C VAL A 76 9.79 5.23 -2.22
N ASP A 77 10.88 5.82 -1.76
CA ASP A 77 10.84 6.84 -0.73
C ASP A 77 10.28 8.17 -1.30
N PRO A 78 9.15 8.69 -0.78
CA PRO A 78 8.51 9.90 -1.32
C PRO A 78 9.41 11.14 -1.38
N GLU A 79 10.28 11.31 -0.39
CA GLU A 79 11.08 12.53 -0.25
C GLU A 79 12.19 12.67 -1.33
N PRO A 80 13.08 11.69 -1.55
CA PRO A 80 14.00 11.76 -2.68
C PRO A 80 13.29 11.60 -4.03
N TYR A 81 12.15 10.89 -4.09
CA TYR A 81 11.38 10.72 -5.32
C TYR A 81 10.79 12.05 -5.85
N SER A 82 10.32 12.94 -4.97
CA SER A 82 9.73 14.22 -5.38
C SER A 82 10.72 15.10 -6.15
N ARG A 83 12.01 15.00 -5.82
CA ARG A 83 13.12 15.76 -6.41
C ARG A 83 13.60 15.22 -7.75
N LEU A 84 13.11 14.06 -8.20
CA LEU A 84 13.51 13.45 -9.46
C LEU A 84 12.97 14.20 -10.67
N SER A 85 13.77 14.25 -11.73
CA SER A 85 13.31 14.65 -13.06
C SER A 85 12.27 13.67 -13.61
N LEU A 86 11.50 14.10 -14.61
CA LEU A 86 10.51 13.26 -15.27
C LEU A 86 11.12 11.94 -15.80
N SER A 87 12.31 12.02 -16.40
CA SER A 87 13.03 10.86 -16.93
C SER A 87 13.39 9.86 -15.83
N GLU A 88 13.89 10.35 -14.69
CA GLU A 88 14.24 9.52 -13.55
C GLU A 88 13.02 8.85 -12.91
N LYS A 89 11.86 9.52 -12.87
CA LYS A 89 10.60 8.92 -12.41
C LYS A 89 10.17 7.74 -13.29
N TYR A 90 10.36 7.83 -14.61
CA TYR A 90 10.15 6.68 -15.50
C TYR A 90 11.19 5.58 -15.28
N SER A 91 12.46 5.92 -15.03
CA SER A 91 13.48 4.95 -14.66
C SER A 91 13.12 4.17 -13.39
N VAL A 92 12.58 4.85 -12.37
CA VAL A 92 12.03 4.21 -11.17
C VAL A 92 10.91 3.24 -11.55
N ALA A 93 9.93 3.65 -12.36
CA ALA A 93 8.83 2.76 -12.78
C ALA A 93 9.35 1.48 -13.48
N ARG A 94 10.32 1.61 -14.39
CA ARG A 94 10.94 0.46 -15.07
C ARG A 94 11.74 -0.44 -14.12
N LEU A 95 12.40 0.14 -13.11
CA LEU A 95 13.07 -0.63 -12.06
C LEU A 95 12.06 -1.42 -11.22
N ILE A 96 10.94 -0.82 -10.84
CA ILE A 96 9.84 -1.54 -10.15
C ILE A 96 9.37 -2.72 -10.99
N GLY A 97 9.18 -2.53 -12.31
CA GLY A 97 8.83 -3.63 -13.21
C GLY A 97 9.87 -4.75 -13.28
N ARG A 98 11.17 -4.43 -13.18
CA ARG A 98 12.24 -5.44 -13.08
C ARG A 98 12.19 -6.18 -11.74
N LEU A 99 12.00 -5.47 -10.64
CA LEU A 99 11.87 -6.04 -9.29
C LEU A 99 10.65 -6.96 -9.18
N ASN A 100 9.50 -6.54 -9.69
CA ASN A 100 8.28 -7.36 -9.75
C ASN A 100 8.50 -8.69 -10.50
N ARG A 101 9.26 -8.67 -11.61
CA ARG A 101 9.62 -9.91 -12.32
C ARG A 101 10.56 -10.83 -11.55
N SER A 102 11.29 -10.32 -10.55
CA SER A 102 12.12 -11.14 -9.66
C SER A 102 11.32 -11.77 -8.51
N VAL A 103 10.12 -11.25 -8.24
CA VAL A 103 9.17 -11.87 -7.32
C VAL A 103 8.57 -13.09 -8.03
N VAL A 104 8.77 -14.27 -7.42
CA VAL A 104 8.30 -15.56 -7.98
C VAL A 104 6.79 -15.55 -8.16
N ASP A 105 6.09 -15.32 -7.05
CA ASP A 105 4.64 -15.17 -6.93
C ASP A 105 4.29 -14.64 -5.54
N GLN A 106 3.00 -14.32 -5.34
CA GLN A 106 2.46 -13.74 -4.11
C GLN A 106 2.53 -14.68 -2.90
N ASP A 107 2.61 -16.00 -3.10
CA ASP A 107 2.60 -17.02 -2.05
C ASP A 107 4.01 -17.35 -1.56
N THR A 108 4.97 -17.40 -2.49
CA THR A 108 6.37 -17.79 -2.27
C THR A 108 7.19 -16.62 -1.76
N THR A 109 6.99 -15.43 -2.34
CA THR A 109 7.69 -14.20 -1.93
C THR A 109 6.69 -13.08 -1.70
N PRO A 110 5.89 -13.14 -0.61
CA PRO A 110 4.94 -12.10 -0.33
C PRO A 110 5.61 -10.73 -0.27
N THR A 111 5.23 -9.84 -1.18
CA THR A 111 5.95 -8.58 -1.41
C THR A 111 5.02 -7.38 -1.18
N LEU A 112 5.44 -6.45 -0.33
CA LEU A 112 4.79 -5.17 -0.12
C LEU A 112 5.50 -4.09 -0.93
N LEU A 113 4.77 -3.44 -1.83
CA LEU A 113 5.24 -2.28 -2.59
C LEU A 113 4.69 -1.00 -1.96
N LEU A 114 5.58 -0.16 -1.43
CA LEU A 114 5.28 1.13 -0.82
C LEU A 114 5.79 2.24 -1.72
N GLY A 115 5.00 3.29 -1.96
CA GLY A 115 5.51 4.43 -2.70
C GLY A 115 4.61 5.65 -2.74
N PRO A 116 5.12 6.75 -3.33
CA PRO A 116 4.49 8.06 -3.30
C PRO A 116 3.28 8.14 -4.22
N GLY A 117 2.17 8.65 -3.67
CA GLY A 117 0.99 9.02 -4.44
C GLY A 117 0.41 7.88 -5.24
N ARG A 118 -0.07 8.20 -6.45
CA ARG A 118 -0.81 7.28 -7.31
C ARG A 118 0.11 6.37 -8.13
N TRP A 119 -0.07 5.06 -8.05
CA TRP A 119 0.52 4.12 -9.00
C TRP A 119 -0.31 4.05 -10.29
N GLY A 120 0.34 3.86 -11.43
CA GLY A 120 -0.38 3.78 -12.70
C GLY A 120 -0.77 5.13 -13.30
N THR A 121 -0.21 6.23 -12.80
CA THR A 121 -0.58 7.58 -13.23
C THR A 121 0.07 7.98 -14.56
N SER A 122 -0.68 8.69 -15.41
CA SER A 122 -0.13 9.40 -16.57
C SER A 122 0.51 10.75 -16.20
N THR A 123 0.44 11.14 -14.92
CA THR A 123 1.00 12.38 -14.38
C THR A 123 2.02 12.06 -13.28
N PRO A 124 3.33 11.90 -13.62
CA PRO A 124 4.37 11.48 -12.67
C PRO A 124 4.64 12.47 -11.52
N ALA A 125 4.08 13.68 -11.57
CA ALA A 125 4.08 14.60 -10.44
C ALA A 125 3.17 14.12 -9.29
N MET A 126 2.18 13.29 -9.59
CA MET A 126 1.16 12.79 -8.65
C MET A 126 1.42 11.35 -8.20
N GLY A 127 2.54 10.74 -8.61
CA GLY A 127 2.91 9.39 -8.20
C GLY A 127 3.83 8.66 -9.18
N VAL A 128 3.76 7.33 -9.22
CA VAL A 128 4.67 6.47 -9.98
C VAL A 128 4.03 5.99 -11.29
N PRO A 129 4.61 6.31 -12.47
CA PRO A 129 4.02 5.97 -13.77
C PRO A 129 4.32 4.53 -14.21
N VAL A 130 3.95 3.56 -13.38
CA VAL A 130 4.02 2.13 -13.74
C VAL A 130 2.89 1.73 -14.68
N HIS A 131 3.06 0.65 -15.42
CA HIS A 131 1.93 -0.13 -15.93
C HIS A 131 1.54 -1.21 -14.93
N PHE A 132 0.29 -1.67 -14.96
CA PHE A 132 -0.16 -2.74 -14.06
C PHE A 132 0.69 -4.02 -14.17
N ALA A 133 1.10 -4.39 -15.39
CA ALA A 133 2.02 -5.52 -15.63
C ALA A 133 3.39 -5.39 -14.94
N GLU A 134 3.74 -4.21 -14.43
CA GLU A 134 4.98 -3.99 -13.68
C GLU A 134 4.83 -4.18 -12.18
N ILE A 135 3.62 -4.44 -11.68
CA ILE A 135 3.35 -4.64 -10.25
C ILE A 135 2.45 -5.86 -9.98
N ASN A 136 2.09 -6.62 -11.00
CA ASN A 136 1.08 -7.68 -10.91
C ASN A 136 1.48 -8.93 -10.07
N HIS A 137 2.73 -9.04 -9.60
CA HIS A 137 3.17 -10.15 -8.73
C HIS A 137 3.30 -9.75 -7.25
N ILE A 138 3.10 -8.47 -6.90
CA ILE A 138 3.16 -8.04 -5.50
C ILE A 138 1.95 -8.59 -4.73
N SER A 139 2.08 -8.74 -3.42
CA SER A 139 0.98 -9.19 -2.56
C SER A 139 0.22 -8.03 -1.94
N ALA A 140 0.90 -6.90 -1.73
CA ALA A 140 0.30 -5.68 -1.23
C ALA A 140 0.88 -4.43 -1.89
N LEU A 141 0.02 -3.44 -2.14
CA LEU A 141 0.36 -2.11 -2.63
C LEU A 141 -0.04 -1.07 -1.59
N ALA A 142 0.89 -0.20 -1.25
CA ALA A 142 0.67 0.90 -0.32
C ALA A 142 1.02 2.24 -0.97
N GLU A 143 0.02 3.08 -1.09
CA GLU A 143 0.11 4.45 -1.58
C GLU A 143 0.30 5.41 -0.41
N ILE A 144 1.42 6.11 -0.41
CA ILE A 144 1.80 7.05 0.64
C ILE A 144 1.45 8.45 0.17
N SER A 145 0.50 9.09 0.85
CA SER A 145 0.27 10.53 0.73
C SER A 145 1.53 11.27 1.16
N TYR A 146 1.92 12.26 0.37
CA TYR A 146 3.00 13.17 0.70
C TYR A 146 2.64 14.55 0.18
N ARG A 147 3.08 15.58 0.90
CA ARG A 147 2.93 16.96 0.45
C ARG A 147 4.20 17.37 -0.28
N ASP A 148 4.04 17.72 -1.56
CA ASP A 148 5.10 18.37 -2.34
C ASP A 148 4.56 19.71 -2.87
N GLY A 149 4.95 20.79 -2.19
CA GLY A 149 4.41 22.12 -2.44
C GLY A 149 2.90 22.19 -2.17
N SER A 150 2.10 22.56 -3.19
CA SER A 150 0.64 22.65 -3.12
C SER A 150 -0.09 21.43 -3.70
N LEU A 151 0.64 20.40 -4.14
CA LEU A 151 0.04 19.18 -4.67
C LEU A 151 -0.13 18.14 -3.55
N ILE A 152 -1.35 17.63 -3.44
CA ILE A 152 -1.66 16.42 -2.66
C ILE A 152 -2.08 15.37 -3.69
N PRO A 153 -1.34 14.26 -3.84
CA PRO A 153 -1.70 13.18 -4.74
C PRO A 153 -3.11 12.64 -4.47
N ASP A 154 -3.90 12.47 -5.53
CA ASP A 154 -5.12 11.68 -5.47
C ASP A 154 -4.74 10.21 -5.62
N LEU A 155 -5.18 9.37 -4.68
CA LEU A 155 -4.80 7.97 -4.63
C LEU A 155 -5.59 7.15 -5.67
N SER A 156 -5.16 5.93 -5.98
CA SER A 156 -5.74 5.11 -7.05
C SER A 156 -7.18 4.64 -6.78
N PHE A 157 -7.72 4.92 -5.60
CA PHE A 157 -9.06 4.53 -5.16
C PHE A 157 -10.14 4.87 -6.22
N GLY A 158 -10.95 3.88 -6.61
CA GLY A 158 -12.07 4.09 -7.54
C GLY A 158 -11.67 4.22 -9.03
N SER A 159 -10.52 3.67 -9.45
CA SER A 159 -10.05 3.74 -10.84
C SER A 159 -9.94 2.39 -11.55
N HIS A 160 -9.75 2.40 -12.88
CA HIS A 160 -9.49 1.16 -13.63
C HIS A 160 -8.29 0.39 -13.06
N PHE A 161 -7.21 1.10 -12.75
CA PHE A 161 -6.03 0.53 -12.11
C PHE A 161 -6.36 -0.16 -10.78
N PHE A 162 -7.34 0.38 -10.05
CA PHE A 162 -7.81 -0.21 -8.81
C PHE A 162 -8.61 -1.51 -9.01
N HIS A 163 -9.37 -1.61 -10.10
CA HIS A 163 -10.01 -2.87 -10.45
C HIS A 163 -9.00 -3.96 -10.77
N ASP A 164 -7.92 -3.62 -11.49
CA ASP A 164 -6.84 -4.57 -11.78
C ASP A 164 -6.22 -5.11 -10.46
N LEU A 165 -6.03 -4.26 -9.44
CA LEU A 165 -5.54 -4.69 -8.12
C LEU A 165 -6.49 -5.68 -7.43
N ILE A 166 -7.81 -5.42 -7.46
CA ILE A 166 -8.81 -6.32 -6.89
C ILE A 166 -8.80 -7.66 -7.62
N GLU A 167 -8.78 -7.64 -8.95
CA GLU A 167 -8.83 -8.85 -9.78
C GLU A 167 -7.62 -9.77 -9.55
N THR A 168 -6.44 -9.19 -9.32
CA THR A 168 -5.23 -9.96 -9.00
C THR A 168 -5.02 -10.20 -7.51
N SER A 169 -6.01 -9.91 -6.66
CA SER A 169 -5.92 -10.09 -5.21
C SER A 169 -4.71 -9.39 -4.57
N ILE A 170 -4.38 -8.17 -5.04
CA ILE A 170 -3.38 -7.33 -4.42
C ILE A 170 -4.03 -6.56 -3.27
N PHE A 171 -3.54 -6.76 -2.05
CA PHE A 171 -4.03 -6.03 -0.88
C PHE A 171 -3.64 -4.55 -0.98
N TYR A 172 -4.58 -3.64 -0.85
CA TYR A 172 -4.37 -2.21 -1.08
C TYR A 172 -4.41 -1.42 0.22
N LEU A 173 -3.48 -0.46 0.36
CA LEU A 173 -3.34 0.44 1.48
C LEU A 173 -3.19 1.88 0.98
N ALA A 174 -3.95 2.78 1.58
CA ALA A 174 -3.80 4.23 1.47
C ALA A 174 -3.27 4.75 2.81
N ILE A 175 -2.02 5.21 2.80
CA ILE A 175 -1.33 5.70 3.98
C ILE A 175 -1.33 7.22 3.92
N TYR A 176 -1.92 7.86 4.93
CA TYR A 176 -1.91 9.32 5.10
C TYR A 176 -1.11 9.68 6.36
N PRO A 177 0.24 9.78 6.30
CA PRO A 177 1.07 10.04 7.48
C PRO A 177 0.75 11.36 8.21
N GLU A 178 0.06 12.29 7.54
CA GLU A 178 -0.41 13.54 8.09
C GLU A 178 -1.63 13.40 9.03
N GLN A 179 -2.30 12.26 9.02
CA GLN A 179 -3.44 11.98 9.89
C GLN A 179 -2.96 11.53 11.28
N PRO A 180 -3.46 12.12 12.39
CA PRO A 180 -3.02 11.80 13.76
C PRO A 180 -3.14 10.32 14.16
N GLU A 181 -4.13 9.62 13.60
CA GLU A 181 -4.45 8.21 13.86
C GLU A 181 -3.56 7.24 13.06
N VAL A 182 -2.80 7.74 12.09
CA VAL A 182 -1.90 6.94 11.25
C VAL A 182 -0.52 6.87 11.88
N LEU A 183 -0.06 5.65 12.17
CA LEU A 183 1.35 5.40 12.48
C LEU A 183 2.00 4.81 11.23
N PHE A 184 3.01 5.48 10.70
CA PHE A 184 3.86 4.92 9.65
C PHE A 184 5.31 5.19 10.02
N ASP A 185 5.99 4.16 10.56
CA ASP A 185 7.41 4.27 10.89
C ASP A 185 8.26 4.13 9.63
N ARG A 186 8.30 5.20 8.83
CA ARG A 186 9.16 5.33 7.65
C ARG A 186 10.62 5.05 8.02
N GLN A 187 11.08 5.51 9.19
CA GLN A 187 12.48 5.42 9.58
C GLN A 187 12.92 3.96 9.75
N TRP A 188 12.07 3.11 10.34
CA TRP A 188 12.37 1.68 10.43
C TRP A 188 12.68 1.05 9.06
N PHE A 189 11.87 1.37 8.03
CA PHE A 189 12.13 0.89 6.66
C PHE A 189 13.40 1.48 6.06
N LEU A 190 13.77 2.71 6.40
CA LEU A 190 15.00 3.37 5.93
C LEU A 190 16.26 2.86 6.63
N ASP A 191 16.16 2.36 7.85
CA ASP A 191 17.29 1.82 8.62
C ASP A 191 17.66 0.39 8.21
N GLN A 192 16.74 -0.34 7.57
CA GLN A 192 17.03 -1.70 7.11
C GLN A 192 18.09 -1.72 5.97
N PRO A 193 18.86 -2.80 5.81
CA PRO A 193 19.80 -2.93 4.69
C PRO A 193 19.10 -2.86 3.33
N ASN A 194 19.56 -1.96 2.45
CA ASN A 194 19.04 -1.88 1.08
C ASN A 194 19.74 -2.91 0.18
N ARG A 195 18.98 -3.90 -0.31
CA ARG A 195 19.48 -4.97 -1.20
C ARG A 195 19.52 -4.59 -2.69
N LEU A 196 19.07 -3.39 -3.07
CA LEU A 196 18.97 -2.99 -4.48
C LEU A 196 20.31 -3.16 -5.22
N ALA A 197 21.39 -2.63 -4.67
CA ALA A 197 22.72 -2.68 -5.29
C ALA A 197 23.23 -4.11 -5.51
N ALA A 198 22.84 -5.05 -4.65
CA ALA A 198 23.22 -6.45 -4.79
C ALA A 198 22.40 -7.19 -5.86
N LEU A 199 21.16 -6.77 -6.09
CA LEU A 199 20.25 -7.38 -7.07
C LEU A 199 20.41 -6.77 -8.46
N TYR A 200 20.60 -5.44 -8.53
CA TYR A 200 20.72 -4.66 -9.76
C TYR A 200 21.87 -3.65 -9.64
N PRO A 201 23.13 -4.09 -9.84
CA PRO A 201 24.31 -3.23 -9.73
C PRO A 201 24.29 -2.04 -10.71
N GLU A 202 23.62 -2.19 -11.86
CA GLU A 202 23.46 -1.13 -12.87
C GLU A 202 22.53 0.00 -12.40
N ASP A 203 21.69 -0.25 -11.38
CA ASP A 203 20.66 0.68 -10.88
C ASP A 203 21.05 1.32 -9.54
N THR A 204 22.32 1.26 -9.14
CA THR A 204 22.79 1.81 -7.84
C THR A 204 22.53 3.31 -7.70
N ALA A 205 22.45 4.05 -8.80
CA ALA A 205 22.09 5.47 -8.80
C ALA A 205 20.68 5.71 -8.21
N LEU A 206 19.78 4.73 -8.32
CA LEU A 206 18.42 4.79 -7.77
C LEU A 206 18.33 4.30 -6.33
N ALA A 207 19.42 3.81 -5.72
CA ALA A 207 19.41 3.26 -4.34
C ALA A 207 19.11 4.30 -3.25
N ALA A 208 19.25 5.59 -3.57
CA ALA A 208 18.82 6.68 -2.70
C ALA A 208 17.29 6.87 -2.69
N VAL A 209 16.58 6.33 -3.69
CA VAL A 209 15.12 6.50 -3.86
C VAL A 209 14.39 5.18 -3.65
N VAL A 210 14.92 4.09 -4.20
CA VAL A 210 14.32 2.76 -4.17
C VAL A 210 15.10 1.87 -3.21
N ARG A 211 14.38 1.31 -2.23
CA ARG A 211 14.93 0.36 -1.26
C ARG A 211 14.27 -0.99 -1.42
N VAL A 212 15.08 -2.03 -1.39
CA VAL A 212 14.62 -3.42 -1.38
C VAL A 212 15.05 -4.04 -0.05
N VAL A 213 14.08 -4.32 0.81
CA VAL A 213 14.29 -4.75 2.19
C VAL A 213 13.79 -6.17 2.38
N ASP A 214 14.64 -7.05 2.91
CA ASP A 214 14.26 -8.41 3.28
C ASP A 214 13.74 -8.41 4.72
N THR A 215 12.46 -8.70 4.89
CA THR A 215 11.77 -8.62 6.20
C THR A 215 11.58 -9.97 6.85
N ARG A 216 12.08 -11.06 6.26
CA ARG A 216 11.93 -12.43 6.80
C ARG A 216 12.50 -12.57 8.21
N ALA A 217 13.65 -11.96 8.47
CA ALA A 217 14.27 -11.99 9.79
C ALA A 217 13.51 -11.14 10.82
N ALA A 218 12.91 -10.03 10.38
CA ALA A 218 12.10 -9.16 11.23
C ALA A 218 10.68 -9.72 11.47
N GLY A 219 10.22 -10.64 10.62
CA GLY A 219 8.89 -11.23 10.72
C GLY A 219 7.78 -10.21 10.50
N LEU A 220 7.94 -9.29 9.54
CA LEU A 220 6.92 -8.28 9.23
C LEU A 220 5.62 -8.97 8.77
N THR A 221 4.51 -8.60 9.38
CA THR A 221 3.17 -9.08 9.01
C THR A 221 2.20 -7.92 8.92
N ILE A 222 1.41 -7.85 7.84
CA ILE A 222 0.29 -6.92 7.69
C ILE A 222 -1.00 -7.64 8.06
N HIS A 223 -1.70 -7.13 9.06
CA HIS A 223 -2.98 -7.64 9.51
C HIS A 223 -4.06 -6.61 9.26
N ALA A 224 -5.17 -6.99 8.64
CA ALA A 224 -6.33 -6.12 8.49
C ALA A 224 -7.62 -6.78 8.98
N ASP A 225 -8.48 -6.00 9.62
CA ASP A 225 -9.83 -6.38 10.01
C ASP A 225 -10.85 -5.35 9.47
N VAL A 226 -11.68 -5.79 8.54
CA VAL A 226 -12.73 -5.00 7.88
C VAL A 226 -13.84 -4.61 8.86
N THR A 227 -14.07 -5.42 9.89
CA THR A 227 -15.12 -5.18 10.89
C THR A 227 -14.77 -3.97 11.74
N SER A 228 -13.53 -3.94 12.26
CA SER A 228 -13.02 -2.81 13.04
C SER A 228 -12.46 -1.68 12.16
N GLN A 229 -12.33 -1.90 10.84
CA GLN A 229 -11.68 -0.98 9.91
C GLN A 229 -10.25 -0.65 10.34
N GLN A 230 -9.47 -1.65 10.77
CA GLN A 230 -8.12 -1.42 11.26
C GLN A 230 -7.08 -2.26 10.51
N VAL A 231 -5.92 -1.65 10.27
CA VAL A 231 -4.72 -2.33 9.76
C VAL A 231 -3.58 -2.16 10.75
N LEU A 232 -2.86 -3.24 11.01
CA LEU A 232 -1.63 -3.27 11.80
C LEU A 232 -0.51 -3.96 11.02
N GLY A 233 0.60 -3.26 10.83
CA GLY A 233 1.87 -3.85 10.44
C GLY A 233 2.77 -3.98 11.66
N TYR A 234 3.17 -5.21 12.00
CA TYR A 234 4.00 -5.48 13.17
C TYR A 234 5.12 -6.47 12.88
N LEU A 235 6.15 -6.43 13.70
CA LEU A 235 7.31 -7.31 13.64
C LEU A 235 7.14 -8.47 14.64
N GLY A 236 7.33 -9.70 14.17
CA GLY A 236 7.28 -10.92 14.99
C GLY A 236 8.65 -11.54 15.32
N GLY A 237 9.74 -10.99 14.75
CA GLY A 237 11.11 -11.42 15.04
C GLY A 237 11.63 -10.88 16.39
N PRO A 238 12.77 -11.39 16.91
CA PRO A 238 13.39 -10.84 18.10
C PRO A 238 13.73 -9.35 17.90
N PRO A 239 13.60 -8.49 18.94
CA PRO A 239 13.87 -7.06 18.82
C PRO A 239 15.29 -6.83 18.30
N GLN A 240 15.42 -6.14 17.18
CA GLN A 240 16.72 -5.82 16.61
C GLN A 240 17.37 -4.71 17.42
N ALA A 241 18.63 -4.90 17.80
CA ALA A 241 19.42 -3.96 18.60
C ALA A 241 19.78 -2.70 17.79
N GLY A 242 18.83 -1.77 17.68
CA GLY A 242 19.01 -0.42 17.17
C GLY A 242 18.05 0.48 17.93
N GLY A 243 18.52 1.02 19.05
CA GLY A 243 17.69 1.76 20.01
C GLY A 243 16.96 2.93 19.38
N ARG A 244 15.64 2.98 19.55
CA ARG A 244 14.88 4.21 19.36
C ARG A 244 15.18 5.16 20.52
N ALA A 245 15.70 6.33 20.21
CA ALA A 245 15.59 7.47 21.10
C ALA A 245 14.14 7.95 21.04
N ASP A 246 13.48 8.00 22.18
CA ASP A 246 12.15 8.59 22.34
C ASP A 246 12.17 10.04 21.86
N SER A 247 11.70 10.30 20.64
CA SER A 247 11.40 11.65 20.19
C SER A 247 9.94 11.94 20.52
N ASN A 248 9.69 12.24 21.79
CA ASN A 248 8.46 12.87 22.24
C ASN A 248 8.84 14.26 22.78
N ALA A 249 8.69 15.27 21.93
CA ALA A 249 8.70 16.69 22.29
C ALA A 249 7.78 17.45 21.33
#